data_AF-A0A916FHQ6-F1
#
_entry.id   AF-A0A916FHQ6-F1
#
_cell.length_a   1.000
_cell.length_b   1.000
_cell.length_c   1.000
_cell.angle_alpha   90.00
_cell.angle_beta   90.00
_cell.angle_gamma   90.00
#
_symmetry.space_group_name_H-M   'P 1'
#
loop_
_entity.id
_entity.type
_entity.pdbx_description
1 polymer ?
#
loop_
_entity_poly.entity_id
_entity_poly.type
_entity_poly.pdbx_seq_one_letter_code
_entity_poly.pdbx_strand_id
1 'polypeptide(L)'
;MDPSTIIGIAVFVVVIMIAIVVLLAVQARRVNLTRSSSPDQKPAWLSTTPPSETIAATQADGEGVTLYDQDPGEKIAPAFAEQIEDMLQARLRADPALARYQVDFGTTSEGGVEIWIDGKSFADLATIPDAHLRETIQQTISQWQKNA
;
A
#
# COMPACT_ATOMS: atom_id res chain seq x y z
N MET A 1 -41.26 -11.47 39.61
CA MET A 1 -41.13 -11.07 38.19
C MET A 1 -41.85 -12.12 37.40
N ASP A 2 -42.82 -11.71 36.60
CA ASP A 2 -43.70 -12.67 35.95
C ASP A 2 -43.01 -13.21 34.69
N PRO A 3 -43.24 -14.47 34.30
CA PRO A 3 -42.59 -15.07 33.13
C PRO A 3 -42.79 -14.25 31.85
N SER A 4 -43.94 -13.58 31.73
CA SER A 4 -44.27 -12.65 30.66
C SER A 4 -43.36 -11.41 30.64
N THR A 5 -42.98 -10.90 31.80
CA THR A 5 -42.06 -9.76 31.93
C THR A 5 -40.64 -10.15 31.49
N ILE A 6 -40.19 -11.35 31.86
CA ILE A 6 -38.86 -11.86 31.48
C ILE A 6 -38.77 -12.08 29.97
N ILE A 7 -39.80 -12.68 29.37
CA ILE A 7 -39.88 -12.88 27.91
C ILE A 7 -39.92 -11.53 27.19
N GLY A 8 -40.67 -10.55 27.71
CA GLY A 8 -40.73 -9.21 27.14
C GLY A 8 -39.38 -8.50 27.09
N ILE A 9 -38.61 -8.57 28.18
CA ILE A 9 -37.26 -7.98 28.25
C ILE A 9 -36.30 -8.68 27.29
N ALA A 10 -36.34 -10.03 27.23
CA ALA A 10 -35.47 -10.79 26.34
C ALA A 10 -35.70 -10.45 24.86
N VAL A 11 -36.96 -10.35 24.43
CA VAL A 11 -37.31 -9.96 23.04
C VAL A 11 -36.84 -8.53 22.75
N PHE A 12 -37.04 -7.61 23.69
CA PHE A 12 -36.61 -6.21 23.52
C PHE A 12 -35.09 -6.08 23.33
N VAL A 13 -34.30 -6.80 24.12
CA VAL A 13 -32.83 -6.82 24.00
C VAL A 13 -32.39 -7.37 22.64
N VAL A 14 -33.01 -8.46 22.16
CA VAL A 14 -32.70 -9.05 20.85
C VAL A 14 -33.01 -8.07 19.72
N VAL A 15 -34.13 -7.36 19.78
CA VAL A 15 -34.49 -6.36 18.76
C VAL A 15 -33.50 -5.20 18.73
N ILE A 16 -33.06 -4.71 19.90
CA ILE A 16 -32.03 -3.67 19.99
C ILE A 16 -30.71 -4.15 19.38
N MET A 17 -30.28 -5.37 19.72
CA MET A 17 -29.05 -5.96 19.18
C MET A 17 -29.10 -6.04 17.65
N ILE A 18 -30.23 -6.49 17.08
CA ILE A 18 -30.42 -6.54 15.63
C ILE A 18 -30.36 -5.13 15.02
N ALA A 19 -31.03 -4.15 15.62
CA ALA A 19 -31.00 -2.77 15.14
C ALA A 19 -29.59 -2.19 15.15
N ILE A 20 -28.80 -2.44 16.19
CA ILE A 20 -27.40 -2.03 16.27
C ILE A 20 -26.57 -2.68 15.17
N VAL A 21 -26.68 -4.01 14.98
CA VAL A 21 -25.94 -4.73 13.93
C VAL A 21 -26.28 -4.20 12.53
N VAL A 22 -27.55 -3.97 12.24
CA VAL A 22 -27.99 -3.38 10.97
C VAL A 22 -27.42 -1.98 10.78
N LEU A 23 -27.45 -1.15 11.82
CA LEU A 23 -26.91 0.21 11.76
C LEU A 23 -25.39 0.20 11.51
N LEU A 24 -24.65 -0.66 12.21
CA LEU A 24 -23.21 -0.84 11.99
C LEU A 24 -22.91 -1.36 10.58
N ALA A 25 -23.69 -2.32 10.07
CA ALA A 25 -23.50 -2.83 8.71
C ALA A 25 -23.77 -1.76 7.64
N VAL A 26 -24.80 -0.92 7.84
CA VAL A 26 -25.09 0.21 6.95
C VAL A 26 -23.98 1.26 7.02
N GLN A 27 -23.48 1.57 8.22
CA GLN A 27 -22.40 2.54 8.39
C GLN A 27 -21.09 2.02 7.80
N ALA A 28 -20.76 0.74 7.99
CA ALA A 28 -19.59 0.09 7.39
C ALA A 28 -19.63 0.13 5.86
N ARG A 29 -20.81 -0.06 5.25
CA ARG A 29 -20.98 0.07 3.79
C ARG A 29 -20.83 1.50 3.25
N ARG A 30 -20.93 2.53 4.10
CA ARG A 30 -20.70 3.93 3.71
C ARG A 30 -19.21 4.29 3.70
N VAL A 31 -18.37 3.51 4.39
CA VAL A 31 -16.92 3.73 4.45
C VAL A 31 -16.25 2.87 3.38
N ASN A 32 -15.82 3.48 2.28
CA ASN A 32 -15.00 2.80 1.28
C ASN A 32 -13.55 2.76 1.77
N LEU A 33 -13.12 1.60 2.26
CA LEU A 33 -11.75 1.40 2.77
C LEU A 33 -10.72 1.19 1.65
N THR A 34 -11.14 0.94 0.41
CA THR A 34 -10.20 0.52 -0.67
C THR A 34 -10.27 1.38 -1.93
N ARG A 35 -11.14 2.40 -1.97
CA ARG A 35 -11.36 3.21 -3.16
C ARG A 35 -10.83 4.63 -2.93
N SER A 36 -9.70 4.94 -3.56
CA SER A 36 -9.16 6.30 -3.65
C SER A 36 -10.01 7.15 -4.59
N SER A 37 -9.92 8.48 -4.46
CA SER A 37 -10.56 9.45 -5.36
C SER A 37 -10.07 9.34 -6.81
N SER A 38 -8.90 8.70 -7.02
CA SER A 38 -8.34 8.32 -8.31
C SER A 38 -7.98 6.82 -8.28
N PRO A 39 -8.35 6.00 -9.30
CA PRO A 39 -8.08 4.56 -9.35
C PRO A 39 -6.59 4.20 -9.19
N ASP A 40 -5.71 5.11 -9.58
CA ASP A 40 -4.27 4.86 -9.70
C ASP A 40 -3.45 5.45 -8.54
N GLN A 41 -4.10 5.93 -7.47
CA GLN A 41 -3.44 6.55 -6.30
C GLN A 41 -3.79 5.81 -5.01
N LYS A 42 -2.79 5.55 -4.15
CA LYS A 42 -3.02 4.92 -2.84
C LYS A 42 -3.99 5.79 -2.00
N PRO A 43 -5.02 5.20 -1.35
CA PRO A 43 -5.96 5.96 -0.53
C PRO A 43 -5.31 6.53 0.74
N ALA A 44 -5.77 7.70 1.19
CA ALA A 44 -5.13 8.52 2.22
C ALA A 44 -4.87 7.85 3.59
N TRP A 45 -5.53 6.74 3.90
CA TRP A 45 -5.28 5.98 5.14
C TRP A 45 -4.02 5.10 5.05
N LEU A 46 -3.51 4.81 3.85
CA LEU A 46 -2.18 4.20 3.66
C LEU A 46 -1.05 5.19 3.95
N SER A 47 -1.34 6.49 3.91
CA SER A 47 -0.36 7.57 4.09
C SER A 47 -0.10 7.92 5.57
N THR A 48 -0.70 7.20 6.52
CA THR A 48 -0.51 7.49 7.95
C THR A 48 0.68 6.74 8.51
N THR A 49 1.66 7.47 9.04
CA THR A 49 2.76 6.91 9.83
C THR A 49 2.16 6.10 10.98
N PRO A 50 2.60 4.84 11.21
CA PRO A 50 2.07 4.02 12.30
C PRO A 50 2.27 4.72 13.66
N PRO A 51 1.42 4.44 14.66
CA PRO A 51 1.64 4.90 16.03
C PRO A 51 3.06 4.55 16.51
N SER A 52 3.68 5.40 17.31
CA SER A 52 5.05 5.19 17.81
C SER A 52 5.25 3.85 18.53
N GLU A 53 4.18 3.32 19.14
CA GLU A 53 4.15 2.00 19.77
C GLU A 53 4.31 0.87 18.75
N THR A 54 3.65 0.99 17.60
CA THR A 54 3.81 0.05 16.47
C THR A 54 5.22 0.14 15.89
N ILE A 55 5.74 1.36 15.73
CA ILE A 55 7.12 1.58 15.25
C ILE A 55 8.14 0.90 16.18
N ALA A 56 7.99 1.10 17.50
CA ALA A 56 8.88 0.53 18.50
C ALA A 56 8.79 -1.00 18.56
N ALA A 57 7.60 -1.58 18.38
CA ALA A 57 7.42 -3.04 18.33
C ALA A 57 8.10 -3.66 17.11
N THR A 58 7.89 -3.09 15.92
CA THR A 58 8.50 -3.56 14.67
C THR A 58 10.03 -3.43 14.71
N GLN A 59 10.57 -2.32 15.24
CA GLN A 59 12.02 -2.14 15.44
C GLN A 59 12.61 -3.12 16.46
N ALA A 60 11.88 -3.48 17.52
CA ALA A 60 12.32 -4.45 18.52
C ALA A 60 12.43 -5.87 17.94
N ASP A 61 11.57 -6.20 16.97
CA ASP A 61 11.60 -7.46 16.23
C ASP A 61 12.60 -7.44 15.05
N GLY A 62 13.30 -6.33 14.83
CA GLY A 62 14.26 -6.17 13.75
C GLY A 62 13.64 -5.96 12.37
N GLU A 63 12.31 -5.81 12.31
CA GLU A 63 11.63 -5.37 11.09
C GLU A 63 11.80 -3.85 10.95
N GLY A 64 12.20 -3.40 9.75
CA GLY A 64 12.17 -1.98 9.42
C GLY A 64 10.74 -1.46 9.38
N VAL A 65 10.51 -0.24 9.85
CA VAL A 65 9.21 0.42 9.72
C VAL A 65 9.19 1.15 8.38
N THR A 66 8.72 0.47 7.35
CA THR A 66 8.27 1.09 6.10
C THR A 66 7.10 0.26 5.62
N LEU A 67 5.94 0.47 6.24
CA LEU A 67 4.75 -0.20 5.73
C LEU A 67 4.35 0.41 4.40
N TYR A 68 4.32 1.75 4.29
CA TYR A 68 4.07 2.49 3.05
C TYR A 68 4.61 3.92 3.23
N ASP A 69 5.78 4.23 2.65
CA ASP A 69 6.09 5.64 2.35
C ASP A 69 5.20 6.03 1.15
N GLN A 70 4.65 7.23 1.16
CA GLN A 70 3.81 7.69 0.05
C GLN A 70 4.10 9.14 -0.27
N ASP A 71 4.93 9.36 -1.29
CA ASP A 71 5.14 10.65 -1.89
C ASP A 71 3.97 11.04 -2.84
N PRO A 72 3.59 12.32 -2.88
CA PRO A 72 2.60 12.80 -3.83
C PRO A 72 2.98 12.50 -5.28
N GLY A 73 2.19 11.65 -5.95
CA GLY A 73 2.40 11.26 -7.35
C GLY A 73 2.73 9.79 -7.56
N GLU A 74 3.01 9.06 -6.49
CA GLU A 74 3.33 7.62 -6.54
C GLU A 74 2.22 6.74 -7.10
N LYS A 75 2.63 5.66 -7.77
CA LYS A 75 1.76 4.57 -8.21
C LYS A 75 1.49 3.58 -7.08
N ILE A 76 0.40 2.84 -7.20
CA ILE A 76 0.11 1.74 -6.28
C ILE A 76 0.97 0.55 -6.71
N ALA A 77 1.93 0.15 -5.88
CA ALA A 77 2.74 -1.05 -6.10
C ALA A 77 2.52 -2.11 -5.00
N PRO A 78 2.86 -3.39 -5.27
CA PRO A 78 3.01 -4.38 -4.21
C PRO A 78 4.16 -4.02 -3.27
N ALA A 79 4.08 -4.40 -1.99
CA ALA A 79 5.10 -4.05 -0.99
C ALA A 79 6.55 -4.42 -1.38
N PHE A 80 6.77 -5.52 -2.12
CA PHE A 80 8.10 -5.87 -2.59
C PHE A 80 8.62 -4.91 -3.67
N ALA A 81 7.74 -4.35 -4.50
CA ALA A 81 8.12 -3.41 -5.56
C ALA A 81 8.51 -2.05 -4.95
N GLU A 82 7.79 -1.61 -3.91
CA GLU A 82 8.14 -0.42 -3.12
C GLU A 82 9.54 -0.54 -2.51
N GLN A 83 9.89 -1.70 -1.94
CA GLN A 83 11.25 -1.93 -1.41
C GLN A 83 12.34 -1.87 -2.50
N ILE A 84 12.04 -2.40 -3.68
CA ILE A 84 12.95 -2.31 -4.84
C ILE A 84 13.07 -0.85 -5.30
N GLU A 85 11.98 -0.09 -5.27
CA GLU A 85 11.96 1.33 -5.58
C GLU A 85 12.87 2.13 -4.66
N ASP A 86 12.77 1.94 -3.34
CA ASP A 86 13.62 2.62 -2.35
C ASP A 86 15.11 2.38 -2.63
N MET A 87 15.46 1.11 -2.88
CA MET A 87 16.83 0.72 -3.23
C MET A 87 17.28 1.36 -4.55
N LEU A 88 16.39 1.44 -5.54
CA LEU A 88 16.66 2.04 -6.83
C LEU A 88 16.85 3.56 -6.70
N GLN A 89 15.97 4.26 -5.99
CA GLN A 89 16.02 5.69 -5.76
C GLN A 89 17.34 6.11 -5.09
N ALA A 90 17.81 5.34 -4.10
CA ALA A 90 19.11 5.57 -3.48
C ALA A 90 20.27 5.50 -4.51
N ARG A 91 20.22 4.52 -5.43
CA ARG A 91 21.22 4.37 -6.51
C ARG A 91 21.13 5.48 -7.56
N LEU A 92 19.92 5.85 -7.98
CA LEU A 92 19.70 6.93 -8.94
C LEU A 92 20.24 8.27 -8.42
N ARG A 93 20.00 8.59 -7.14
CA ARG A 93 20.52 9.81 -6.51
C ARG A 93 22.05 9.82 -6.38
N ALA A 94 22.66 8.64 -6.22
CA ALA A 94 24.11 8.50 -6.11
C ALA A 94 24.84 8.58 -7.47
N ASP A 95 24.11 8.38 -8.58
CA ASP A 95 24.65 8.41 -9.94
C ASP A 95 24.23 9.70 -10.68
N PRO A 96 25.16 10.65 -10.91
CA PRO A 96 24.84 11.90 -11.60
C PRO A 96 24.26 11.72 -13.01
N ALA A 97 24.55 10.61 -13.71
CA ALA A 97 24.02 10.34 -15.03
C ALA A 97 22.54 9.91 -15.01
N LEU A 98 22.09 9.36 -13.87
CA LEU A 98 20.75 8.80 -13.71
C LEU A 98 19.86 9.64 -12.78
N ALA A 99 20.43 10.56 -11.99
CA ALA A 99 19.70 11.41 -11.04
C ALA A 99 18.58 12.28 -11.64
N ARG A 100 18.55 12.40 -12.98
CA ARG A 100 17.48 13.10 -13.71
C ARG A 100 16.19 12.29 -13.87
N TYR A 101 16.25 10.97 -13.73
CA TYR A 101 15.12 10.09 -13.97
C TYR A 101 14.21 10.04 -12.74
N GLN A 102 12.92 10.19 -12.96
CA GLN A 102 11.91 9.85 -11.98
C GLN A 102 11.38 8.45 -12.29
N VAL A 103 11.74 7.48 -11.45
CA VAL A 103 11.31 6.08 -11.60
C VAL A 103 10.37 5.69 -10.48
N ASP A 104 9.28 5.02 -10.83
CA ASP A 104 8.22 4.58 -9.91
C ASP A 104 7.72 3.20 -10.37
N PHE A 105 7.26 2.35 -9.46
CA PHE A 105 6.67 1.05 -9.77
C PHE A 105 5.15 1.07 -9.57
N GLY A 106 4.42 0.57 -10.56
CA GLY A 106 2.96 0.46 -10.51
C GLY A 106 2.47 -0.98 -10.57
N THR A 107 1.19 -1.16 -10.26
CA THR A 107 0.45 -2.40 -10.48
C THR A 107 -0.43 -2.24 -11.71
N THR A 108 -0.30 -3.14 -12.69
CA THR A 108 -1.18 -3.15 -13.86
C THR A 108 -2.59 -3.59 -13.48
N SER A 109 -3.58 -3.31 -14.34
CA SER A 109 -4.96 -3.79 -14.18
C SER A 109 -5.09 -5.32 -14.11
N GLU A 110 -4.08 -6.06 -14.57
CA GLU A 110 -4.02 -7.52 -14.54
C GLU A 110 -3.30 -8.05 -13.30
N GLY A 111 -2.81 -7.17 -12.42
CA GLY A 111 -2.09 -7.54 -11.19
C GLY A 111 -0.59 -7.78 -11.38
N GLY A 112 -0.02 -7.43 -12.55
CA GLY A 112 1.42 -7.45 -12.78
C GLY A 112 2.11 -6.17 -12.29
N VAL A 113 3.44 -6.15 -12.28
CA VAL A 113 4.23 -4.94 -12.00
C VAL A 113 4.57 -4.22 -13.30
N GLU A 114 4.43 -2.91 -13.33
CA GLU A 114 4.89 -2.03 -14.39
C GLU A 114 5.89 -0.99 -13.87
N ILE A 115 6.75 -0.50 -14.76
CA ILE A 115 7.79 0.48 -14.44
C ILE A 115 7.42 1.80 -15.08
N TRP A 116 7.33 2.86 -14.29
CA TRP A 116 7.08 4.22 -14.75
C TRP A 116 8.38 5.01 -14.77
N ILE A 117 8.71 5.63 -15.89
CA ILE A 117 9.88 6.51 -16.04
C ILE A 117 9.41 7.83 -16.62
N ASP A 118 9.60 8.93 -15.90
CA ASP A 118 9.20 10.29 -16.28
C ASP A 118 7.73 10.35 -16.74
N GLY A 119 6.85 9.60 -16.07
CA GLY A 119 5.42 9.53 -16.36
C GLY A 119 5.02 8.60 -17.51
N LYS A 120 5.95 7.84 -18.09
CA LYS A 120 5.67 6.81 -19.11
C LYS A 120 5.80 5.41 -18.54
N SER A 121 4.79 4.56 -18.74
CA SER A 121 4.82 3.16 -18.29
C SER A 121 5.50 2.22 -19.28
N PHE A 122 6.16 1.20 -18.71
CA PHE A 122 6.85 0.12 -19.39
C PHE A 122 6.49 -1.19 -18.69
N ALA A 123 5.88 -2.12 -19.44
CA ALA A 123 5.52 -3.44 -18.93
C ALA A 123 6.72 -4.41 -18.86
N ASP A 124 7.80 -4.10 -19.57
CA ASP A 124 9.00 -4.93 -19.63
C ASP A 124 10.25 -4.05 -19.56
N LEU A 125 11.17 -4.45 -18.68
CA LEU A 125 12.46 -3.82 -18.49
C LEU A 125 13.27 -3.74 -19.81
N ALA A 126 13.13 -4.72 -20.70
CA ALA A 126 13.80 -4.72 -22.01
C ALA A 126 13.37 -3.54 -22.90
N THR A 127 12.17 -3.01 -22.70
CA THR A 127 11.59 -1.92 -23.52
C THR A 127 12.06 -0.52 -23.09
N ILE A 128 12.78 -0.41 -21.98
CA ILE A 128 13.38 0.84 -21.51
C ILE A 128 14.52 1.25 -22.45
N PRO A 129 14.50 2.46 -23.05
CA PRO A 129 15.49 2.87 -24.04
C PRO A 129 16.90 3.09 -23.47
N ASP A 130 17.00 3.63 -22.25
CA ASP A 130 18.29 3.91 -21.61
C ASP A 130 18.89 2.62 -21.05
N ALA A 131 19.99 2.17 -21.65
CA ALA A 131 20.67 0.94 -21.27
C ALA A 131 21.28 1.00 -19.86
N HIS A 132 21.76 2.17 -19.44
CA HIS A 132 22.37 2.35 -18.13
C HIS A 132 21.30 2.31 -17.04
N LEU A 133 20.18 3.01 -17.26
CA LEU A 133 19.03 2.94 -16.35
C LEU A 133 18.50 1.50 -16.24
N ARG A 134 18.34 0.83 -17.38
CA ARG A 134 17.89 -0.56 -17.44
C ARG A 134 18.81 -1.50 -16.63
N GLU A 135 20.11 -1.36 -16.78
CA GLU A 135 21.09 -2.14 -16.03
C GLU A 135 21.01 -1.86 -14.53
N THR A 136 20.91 -0.59 -14.13
CA THR A 136 20.77 -0.20 -12.73
C THR A 136 19.52 -0.81 -12.10
N ILE A 137 18.38 -0.78 -12.79
CA ILE A 137 17.15 -1.42 -12.32
C ILE A 137 17.33 -2.95 -12.19
N GLN A 138 17.89 -3.61 -13.22
CA GLN A 138 18.16 -5.05 -13.20
C GLN A 138 19.05 -5.44 -12.00
N GLN A 139 20.10 -4.66 -11.74
CA GLN A 139 21.02 -4.90 -10.64
C GLN A 139 20.35 -4.69 -9.28
N THR A 140 19.48 -3.68 -9.15
CA THR A 140 18.70 -3.45 -7.92
C THR A 140 17.78 -4.62 -7.63
N ILE A 141 17.00 -5.08 -8.62
CA ILE A 141 16.12 -6.25 -8.48
C ILE A 141 16.95 -7.47 -8.08
N SER A 142 18.08 -7.70 -8.74
CA SER A 142 18.97 -8.83 -8.45
C SER A 142 19.59 -8.76 -7.06
N GLN A 143 19.84 -7.56 -6.53
CA GLN A 143 20.33 -7.37 -5.17
C GLN A 143 19.23 -7.67 -4.15
N TRP A 144 18.01 -7.13 -4.36
CA TRP A 144 16.87 -7.40 -3.50
C TRP A 144 16.60 -8.91 -3.41
N GLN A 145 16.59 -9.62 -4.54
CA GLN A 145 16.40 -11.08 -4.60
C GLN A 145 17.45 -11.89 -3.82
N LYS A 146 18.67 -11.37 -3.66
CA LYS A 146 19.72 -12.03 -2.87
C LYS A 146 19.55 -11.83 -1.37
N ASN A 147 18.83 -10.79 -0.99
CA ASN A 147 18.65 -10.36 0.40
C ASN A 147 17.26 -10.72 0.95
N ALA A 148 16.32 -11.10 0.08
CA ALA A 148 15.00 -11.64 0.41
C ALA A 148 15.09 -13.12 0.81
#